data_AF-A0A2V6GET3-F1
#
_entry.id   AF-A0A2V6GET3-F1
#
_cell.length_a   1.000
_cell.length_b   1.000
_cell.length_c   1.000
_cell.angle_alpha   90.00
_cell.angle_beta   90.00
_cell.angle_gamma   90.00
#
_symmetry.space_group_name_H-M   'P 1'
#
loop_
_entity.id
_entity.type
_entity.pdbx_description
1 polymer ?
#
loop_
_entity_poly.entity_id
_entity_poly.type
_entity_poly.pdbx_seq_one_letter_code
_entity_poly.pdbx_strand_id
1 'polypeptide(L)'
;RSMLPPKSMISAAMPKILVGISVSMLIVAAVFGVLNSVRVKGLHLDLANAIAARDAAEHGRMAQAKEFKSRQTKIPGTSAKSADAESKAAKVEADLAKVQKEKADLQTRLEANQAEIASLQKRAEEVGSKPAEANPGAPSTVELQAELDDARRQRDGAEREKVFLSETIRKAQERSTQLEEEKKRRAAAGKIGVRGAVLAVNQAYNFVVLSLGGRQGVEPNSEMLVVRDGTLIGKIRISSVEPATAIGDIVTSSLARGVQVQPGDIVIYAGTNS
;
A
#
# COMPACT_ATOMS: atom_id res chain seq x y z
N ARG A 1 -29.29 -103.73 50.68
CA ARG A 1 -28.80 -102.89 49.55
C ARG A 1 -30.02 -102.14 49.02
N SER A 2 -30.42 -101.01 49.62
CA SER A 2 -30.10 -99.63 49.21
C SER A 2 -30.38 -99.41 47.70
N MET A 3 -31.20 -98.47 47.23
CA MET A 3 -31.34 -97.06 47.63
C MET A 3 -32.71 -96.49 47.22
N LEU A 4 -33.29 -95.62 48.05
CA LEU A 4 -34.33 -94.64 47.69
C LEU A 4 -33.68 -93.40 47.05
N PRO A 5 -34.35 -92.68 46.14
CA PRO A 5 -33.90 -91.35 45.71
C PRO A 5 -34.19 -90.28 46.78
N PRO A 6 -33.34 -89.24 46.91
CA PRO A 6 -33.58 -88.15 47.87
C PRO A 6 -34.69 -87.19 47.37
N LYS A 7 -35.53 -86.79 48.32
CA LYS A 7 -36.56 -85.73 48.20
C LYS A 7 -35.93 -84.39 47.84
N SER A 8 -36.58 -83.70 46.90
CA SER A 8 -36.39 -82.28 46.62
C SER A 8 -36.72 -81.41 47.84
N MET A 9 -35.84 -80.47 48.19
CA MET A 9 -36.22 -79.26 48.95
C MET A 9 -35.84 -78.05 48.11
N ILE A 10 -36.82 -77.50 47.38
CA ILE A 10 -36.69 -76.17 46.77
C ILE A 10 -37.30 -75.18 47.75
N SER A 11 -36.42 -74.33 48.30
CA SER A 11 -36.68 -73.31 49.29
C SER A 11 -37.73 -72.28 48.84
N ALA A 12 -38.75 -72.03 49.67
CA ALA A 12 -39.91 -71.20 49.39
C ALA A 12 -39.72 -69.68 49.64
N ALA A 13 -38.49 -69.15 49.58
CA ALA A 13 -38.20 -67.73 49.84
C ALA A 13 -37.77 -66.91 48.59
N MET A 14 -37.60 -67.53 47.42
CA MET A 14 -36.98 -66.91 46.23
C MET A 14 -37.86 -65.99 45.33
N PRO A 15 -39.19 -66.12 45.21
CA PRO A 15 -39.91 -65.40 44.15
C PRO A 15 -40.03 -63.88 44.38
N LYS A 16 -40.13 -63.42 45.63
CA LYS A 16 -40.32 -61.98 45.94
C LYS A 16 -39.03 -61.16 45.76
N ILE A 17 -37.87 -61.75 46.04
CA ILE A 17 -36.56 -61.11 45.86
C ILE A 17 -36.23 -60.97 44.37
N LEU A 18 -36.57 -61.99 43.57
CA LEU A 18 -36.35 -61.99 42.14
C LEU A 18 -37.18 -60.92 41.40
N VAL A 19 -38.44 -60.70 41.82
CA VAL A 19 -39.30 -59.62 41.30
C VAL A 19 -38.76 -58.24 41.69
N GLY A 20 -38.21 -58.07 42.91
CA GLY A 20 -37.58 -56.81 43.30
C GLY A 20 -36.37 -56.43 42.44
N ILE A 21 -35.55 -57.42 42.08
CA ILE A 21 -34.37 -57.23 41.22
C ILE A 21 -34.77 -56.91 39.79
N SER A 22 -35.80 -57.56 39.22
CA SER A 22 -36.23 -57.28 37.85
C SER A 22 -36.84 -55.88 37.70
N VAL A 23 -37.59 -55.42 38.69
CA VAL A 23 -38.14 -54.05 38.71
C VAL A 23 -37.02 -53.01 38.81
N SER A 24 -36.01 -53.24 39.66
CA SER A 24 -34.87 -52.32 39.76
C SER A 24 -34.02 -52.29 38.48
N MET A 25 -33.84 -53.43 37.81
CA MET A 25 -33.16 -53.49 36.52
C MET A 25 -33.92 -52.77 35.40
N LEU A 26 -35.26 -52.83 35.40
CA LEU A 26 -36.10 -52.06 34.47
C LEU A 26 -36.01 -50.54 34.69
N ILE A 27 -35.96 -50.08 35.94
CA ILE A 27 -35.79 -48.66 36.26
C ILE A 27 -34.43 -48.16 35.77
N VAL A 28 -33.36 -48.94 36.00
CA VAL A 28 -32.02 -48.61 35.50
C VAL A 28 -32.02 -48.54 33.96
N ALA A 29 -32.63 -49.51 33.28
CA ALA A 29 -32.75 -49.49 31.82
C ALA A 29 -33.54 -48.28 31.30
N ALA A 30 -34.62 -47.87 31.98
CA ALA A 30 -35.39 -46.68 31.62
C ALA A 30 -34.56 -45.39 31.77
N VAL A 31 -33.79 -45.26 32.85
CA VAL A 31 -32.89 -44.11 33.07
C VAL A 31 -31.79 -44.07 31.99
N PHE A 32 -31.18 -45.21 31.66
CA PHE A 32 -30.19 -45.31 30.58
C PHE A 32 -30.81 -44.98 29.21
N GLY A 33 -32.04 -45.41 28.94
CA GLY A 33 -32.76 -45.08 27.70
C GLY A 33 -32.99 -43.57 27.55
N VAL A 34 -33.41 -42.90 28.62
CA VAL A 34 -33.59 -41.44 28.62
C VAL A 34 -32.25 -40.71 28.45
N LEU A 35 -31.22 -41.06 29.24
CA LEU A 35 -29.89 -40.46 29.14
C LEU A 35 -29.28 -40.63 27.74
N ASN A 36 -29.41 -41.81 27.14
CA ASN A 36 -28.92 -42.08 25.80
C ASN A 36 -29.68 -41.26 24.75
N SER A 37 -31.01 -41.16 24.87
CA SER A 37 -31.82 -40.36 23.94
C SER A 37 -31.46 -38.87 23.97
N VAL A 38 -31.16 -38.31 25.14
CA VAL A 38 -30.75 -36.91 25.29
C VAL A 38 -29.37 -36.69 24.69
N ARG A 39 -28.44 -37.63 24.91
CA ARG A 39 -27.07 -37.56 24.38
C ARG A 39 -27.07 -37.65 22.85
N VAL A 40 -27.83 -38.58 22.27
CA VAL A 40 -27.99 -38.72 20.82
C VAL A 40 -28.60 -37.47 20.19
N LYS A 41 -29.62 -36.85 20.81
CA LYS A 41 -30.19 -35.58 20.34
C LYS A 41 -29.18 -34.44 20.38
N GLY A 42 -28.37 -34.34 21.44
CA GLY A 42 -27.28 -33.36 21.53
C GLY A 42 -26.25 -33.54 20.42
N LEU A 43 -25.80 -34.78 20.18
CA LEU A 43 -24.87 -35.13 19.09
C LEU A 43 -25.42 -34.77 17.70
N HIS A 44 -26.71 -34.98 17.44
CA HIS A 44 -27.33 -34.57 16.17
C HIS A 44 -27.38 -33.05 16.01
N LEU A 45 -27.62 -32.31 17.09
CA LEU A 45 -27.64 -30.84 17.08
C LEU A 45 -26.23 -30.26 16.86
N ASP A 46 -25.23 -30.84 17.53
CA ASP A 46 -23.83 -30.46 17.36
C ASP A 46 -23.33 -30.75 15.95
N LEU A 47 -23.72 -31.89 15.36
CA LEU A 47 -23.40 -32.23 13.98
C LEU A 47 -24.04 -31.26 12.98
N ALA A 48 -25.31 -30.90 13.18
CA ALA A 48 -26.00 -29.92 12.33
C ALA A 48 -25.34 -28.53 12.41
N ASN A 49 -24.96 -28.09 13.61
CA ASN A 49 -24.24 -26.83 13.82
C ASN A 49 -22.83 -26.86 13.20
N ALA A 50 -22.12 -27.99 13.31
CA ALA A 50 -20.80 -28.17 12.72
C ALA A 50 -20.84 -28.14 11.18
N ILE A 51 -21.87 -28.75 10.57
CA ILE A 51 -22.08 -28.70 9.12
C ILE A 51 -22.40 -27.27 8.67
N ALA A 52 -23.32 -26.58 9.36
CA ALA A 52 -23.67 -25.19 9.03
C ALA A 52 -22.48 -24.24 9.17
N ALA A 53 -21.64 -24.42 10.20
CA ALA A 53 -20.42 -23.64 10.38
C ALA A 53 -19.38 -23.91 9.29
N ARG A 54 -19.24 -25.18 8.85
CA ARG A 54 -18.36 -25.55 7.75
C ARG A 54 -18.81 -24.93 6.43
N ASP A 55 -20.10 -25.01 6.12
CA ASP A 55 -20.66 -24.47 4.87
C ASP A 55 -20.51 -22.94 4.82
N ALA A 56 -20.79 -22.25 5.93
CA ALA A 56 -20.55 -20.81 6.03
C ALA A 56 -19.07 -20.43 5.83
N ALA A 57 -18.15 -21.23 6.38
CA ALA A 57 -16.71 -21.04 6.21
C ALA A 57 -16.26 -21.31 4.76
N GLU A 58 -16.80 -22.32 4.09
CA GLU A 58 -16.50 -22.60 2.68
C GLU A 58 -17.04 -21.50 1.75
N HIS A 59 -18.28 -21.05 1.96
CA HIS A 59 -18.84 -19.91 1.23
C HIS A 59 -18.05 -18.61 1.44
N GLY A 60 -17.62 -18.35 2.68
CA GLY A 60 -16.74 -17.21 3.00
C GLY A 60 -15.39 -17.28 2.27
N ARG A 61 -14.77 -18.47 2.21
CA ARG A 61 -13.52 -18.69 1.46
C ARG A 61 -13.69 -18.48 -0.05
N MET A 62 -14.80 -18.93 -0.62
CA MET A 62 -15.09 -18.74 -2.06
C MET A 62 -15.31 -17.26 -2.41
N ALA A 63 -16.00 -16.51 -1.55
CA ALA A 63 -16.18 -15.07 -1.72
C ALA A 63 -14.84 -14.32 -1.65
N GLN A 64 -14.01 -14.63 -0.65
CA GLN A 64 -12.67 -14.07 -0.51
C GLN A 64 -11.75 -14.44 -1.68
N ALA A 65 -11.83 -15.66 -2.20
CA ALA A 65 -11.05 -16.10 -3.36
C ALA A 65 -11.45 -15.34 -4.64
N LYS A 66 -12.75 -15.09 -4.85
CA LYS A 66 -13.23 -14.26 -5.96
C LYS A 66 -12.75 -12.81 -5.83
N GLU A 67 -12.82 -12.25 -4.63
CA GLU A 67 -12.36 -10.89 -4.38
C GLU A 67 -10.84 -10.76 -4.57
N PHE A 68 -10.05 -11.73 -4.10
CA PHE A 68 -8.60 -11.80 -4.33
C PHE A 68 -8.24 -11.89 -5.81
N LYS A 69 -8.95 -12.72 -6.58
CA LYS A 69 -8.74 -12.84 -8.03
C LYS A 69 -9.11 -11.55 -8.78
N SER A 70 -10.16 -10.86 -8.34
CA SER A 70 -10.54 -9.54 -8.87
C SER A 70 -9.54 -8.43 -8.53
N ARG A 71 -8.90 -8.49 -7.35
CA ARG A 71 -7.80 -7.58 -6.98
C ARG A 71 -6.53 -7.92 -7.75
N GLN A 72 -6.17 -9.19 -7.89
CA GLN A 72 -4.97 -9.63 -8.62
C GLN A 72 -4.98 -9.21 -10.09
N THR A 73 -6.14 -9.24 -10.74
CA THR A 73 -6.29 -8.78 -12.14
C THR A 73 -6.17 -7.26 -12.30
N LYS A 74 -6.30 -6.47 -11.21
CA LYS A 74 -6.10 -5.01 -11.21
C LYS A 74 -4.65 -4.59 -10.96
N ILE A 75 -3.84 -5.43 -10.30
CA ILE A 75 -2.41 -5.18 -10.01
C ILE A 75 -1.57 -4.90 -11.28
N PRO A 76 -1.67 -5.66 -12.40
CA PRO A 76 -0.88 -5.39 -13.60
C PRO A 76 -1.27 -4.06 -14.28
N GLY A 77 -2.50 -3.58 -14.11
CA GLY A 77 -2.93 -2.27 -14.63
C GLY A 77 -2.33 -1.08 -13.86
N THR A 78 -1.94 -1.27 -12.61
CA THR A 78 -1.24 -0.26 -11.79
C THR A 78 0.27 -0.25 -12.00
N SER A 79 0.90 -1.41 -12.23
CA SER A 79 2.35 -1.45 -12.51
C SER A 79 2.69 -0.89 -13.89
N ALA A 80 1.86 -1.15 -14.90
CA ALA A 80 2.02 -0.57 -16.24
C ALA A 80 1.94 0.97 -16.19
N LYS A 81 0.97 1.53 -15.48
CA LYS A 81 0.82 2.99 -15.31
C LYS A 81 1.98 3.63 -14.53
N SER A 82 2.62 2.89 -13.61
CA SER A 82 3.80 3.36 -12.90
C SER A 82 5.02 3.40 -13.82
N ALA A 83 5.25 2.35 -14.61
CA ALA A 83 6.34 2.30 -15.58
C ALA A 83 6.19 3.37 -16.67
N ASP A 84 4.98 3.62 -17.16
CA ASP A 84 4.68 4.71 -18.11
C ASP A 84 4.96 6.09 -17.51
N ALA A 85 4.65 6.30 -16.23
CA ALA A 85 4.91 7.56 -15.55
C ALA A 85 6.42 7.80 -15.32
N GLU A 86 7.15 6.73 -14.98
CA GLU A 86 8.59 6.76 -14.73
C GLU A 86 9.38 6.99 -16.03
N SER A 87 8.97 6.35 -17.13
CA SER A 87 9.53 6.59 -18.47
C SER A 87 9.30 8.03 -18.95
N LYS A 88 8.11 8.59 -18.70
CA LYS A 88 7.81 9.99 -19.03
C LYS A 88 8.64 10.97 -18.17
N ALA A 89 8.81 10.70 -16.88
CA ALA A 89 9.63 11.51 -16.00
C ALA A 89 11.10 11.55 -16.46
N ALA A 90 11.69 10.37 -16.75
CA ALA A 90 13.05 10.27 -17.25
C ALA A 90 13.25 11.00 -18.59
N LYS A 91 12.24 10.97 -19.47
CA LYS A 91 12.29 11.70 -20.75
C LYS A 91 12.25 13.22 -20.56
N VAL A 92 11.41 13.71 -19.65
CA VAL A 92 11.33 15.14 -19.30
C VAL A 92 12.64 15.63 -18.68
N GLU A 93 13.27 14.83 -17.82
CA GLU A 93 14.59 15.17 -17.24
C GLU A 93 15.70 15.22 -18.30
N ALA A 94 15.71 14.26 -19.24
CA ALA A 94 16.67 14.25 -20.34
C ALA A 94 16.47 15.45 -21.29
N ASP A 95 15.23 15.78 -21.63
CA ASP A 95 14.90 16.95 -22.45
C ASP A 95 15.29 18.25 -21.72
N LEU A 96 15.05 18.34 -20.41
CA LEU A 96 15.46 19.49 -19.60
C LEU A 96 16.98 19.67 -19.59
N ALA A 97 17.74 18.58 -19.41
CA ALA A 97 19.20 18.60 -19.43
C ALA A 97 19.74 19.04 -20.81
N LYS A 98 19.13 18.56 -21.90
CA LYS A 98 19.49 18.94 -23.26
C LYS A 98 19.26 20.44 -23.51
N VAL A 99 18.08 20.94 -23.15
CA VAL A 99 17.72 22.35 -23.33
C VAL A 99 18.57 23.27 -22.45
N GLN A 100 18.96 22.84 -21.24
CA GLN A 100 19.92 23.57 -20.41
C GLN A 100 21.30 23.65 -21.04
N LYS A 101 21.77 22.57 -21.68
CA LYS A 101 23.05 22.56 -22.40
C LYS A 101 23.02 23.51 -23.61
N GLU A 102 21.96 23.46 -24.41
CA GLU A 102 21.77 24.37 -25.55
C GLU A 102 21.77 25.85 -25.11
N LYS A 103 21.15 26.16 -23.96
CA LYS A 103 21.20 27.50 -23.37
C LYS A 103 22.62 27.93 -22.99
N ALA A 104 23.42 27.04 -22.41
CA ALA A 104 24.81 27.34 -22.03
C ALA A 104 25.70 27.56 -23.27
N ASP A 105 25.53 26.74 -24.29
CA ASP A 105 26.24 26.87 -25.57
C ASP A 105 25.88 28.19 -26.27
N LEU A 106 24.59 28.55 -26.33
CA LEU A 106 24.13 29.83 -26.89
C LEU A 106 24.64 31.03 -26.09
N GLN A 107 24.71 30.92 -24.77
CA GLN A 107 25.25 31.99 -23.93
C GLN A 107 26.75 32.20 -24.18
N THR A 108 27.50 31.11 -24.34
CA THR A 108 28.93 31.17 -24.68
C THR A 108 29.15 31.80 -26.07
N ARG A 109 28.30 31.47 -27.06
CA ARG A 109 28.33 32.10 -28.38
C ARG A 109 28.00 33.59 -28.35
N LEU A 110 27.04 34.00 -27.52
CA LEU A 110 26.73 35.42 -27.33
C LEU A 110 27.92 36.18 -26.75
N GLU A 111 28.59 35.64 -25.73
CA GLU A 111 29.78 36.25 -25.14
C GLU A 111 30.95 36.36 -26.15
N ALA A 112 31.16 35.33 -26.96
CA ALA A 112 32.16 35.33 -28.04
C ALA A 112 31.84 36.39 -29.11
N ASN A 113 30.60 36.43 -29.60
CA ASN A 113 30.16 37.43 -30.58
C ASN A 113 30.25 38.86 -30.02
N GLN A 114 29.97 39.05 -28.73
CA GLN A 114 30.09 40.35 -28.06
C GLN A 114 31.56 40.82 -28.02
N ALA A 115 32.49 39.90 -27.73
CA ALA A 115 33.93 40.20 -27.75
C ALA A 115 34.43 40.51 -29.16
N GLU A 116 33.93 39.80 -30.17
CA GLU A 116 34.28 40.03 -31.58
C GLU A 116 33.79 41.39 -32.07
N ILE A 117 32.53 41.76 -31.75
CA ILE A 117 31.99 43.10 -32.05
C ILE A 117 32.82 44.21 -31.39
N ALA A 118 33.23 44.03 -30.13
CA ALA A 118 34.10 45.00 -29.45
C ALA A 118 35.47 45.11 -30.14
N SER A 119 36.02 44.00 -30.62
CA SER A 119 37.29 43.99 -31.36
C SER A 119 37.18 44.68 -32.72
N LEU A 120 36.09 44.44 -33.46
CA LEU A 120 35.82 45.02 -34.77
C LEU A 120 35.51 46.51 -34.67
N GLN A 121 34.75 46.96 -33.65
CA GLN A 121 34.55 48.39 -33.38
C GLN A 121 35.87 49.09 -33.12
N LYS A 122 36.71 48.53 -32.26
CA LYS A 122 38.03 49.11 -31.96
C LYS A 122 38.90 49.20 -33.22
N ARG A 123 38.86 48.18 -34.09
CA ARG A 123 39.59 48.16 -35.35
C ARG A 123 39.05 49.17 -36.36
N ALA A 124 37.74 49.34 -36.45
CA ALA A 124 37.10 50.36 -37.29
C ALA A 124 37.45 51.78 -36.83
N GLU A 125 37.49 52.03 -35.52
CA GLU A 125 37.93 53.32 -34.92
C GLU A 125 39.41 53.59 -35.18
N GLU A 126 40.28 52.58 -35.04
CA GLU A 126 41.72 52.69 -35.34
C GLU A 126 42.01 52.97 -36.81
N VAL A 127 41.24 52.37 -37.73
CA VAL A 127 41.35 52.61 -39.19
C VAL A 127 40.78 54.00 -39.56
N GLY A 128 39.70 54.45 -38.91
CA GLY A 128 39.14 55.79 -39.11
C GLY A 128 40.00 56.94 -38.57
N SER A 129 40.89 56.65 -37.61
CA SER A 129 41.74 57.66 -36.93
C SER A 129 43.15 57.80 -37.54
N LYS A 130 43.56 56.92 -38.46
CA LYS A 130 44.86 56.98 -39.15
C LYS A 130 44.69 57.47 -40.60
N PRO A 131 45.36 58.56 -41.01
CA PRO A 131 45.40 58.96 -42.42
C PRO A 131 46.10 57.88 -43.25
N ALA A 132 45.40 57.42 -44.29
CA ALA A 132 45.82 56.51 -45.38
C ALA A 132 47.32 56.15 -45.45
N GLU A 133 47.72 55.05 -44.80
CA GLU A 133 48.75 54.17 -45.35
C GLU A 133 48.03 52.99 -46.01
N ALA A 134 47.91 53.06 -47.33
CA ALA A 134 47.25 52.06 -48.16
C ALA A 134 48.01 50.73 -48.10
N ASN A 135 47.62 49.86 -47.17
CA ASN A 135 48.04 48.47 -47.16
C ASN A 135 47.10 47.66 -48.10
N PRO A 136 47.59 47.04 -49.19
CA PRO A 136 46.76 46.39 -50.23
C PRO A 136 45.97 45.14 -49.81
N GLY A 137 45.91 44.82 -48.51
CA GLY A 137 45.17 43.68 -47.97
C GLY A 137 44.35 43.99 -46.72
N ALA A 138 44.20 45.28 -46.35
CA ALA A 138 43.34 45.66 -45.24
C ALA A 138 41.87 45.74 -45.71
N PRO A 139 40.92 45.11 -45.01
CA PRO A 139 39.50 45.21 -45.34
C PRO A 139 39.06 46.67 -45.30
N SER A 140 38.25 47.06 -46.30
CA SER A 140 37.74 48.41 -46.41
C SER A 140 36.81 48.75 -45.25
N THR A 141 36.68 50.04 -44.91
CA THR A 141 35.75 50.50 -43.87
C THR A 141 34.31 50.06 -44.12
N VAL A 142 33.93 49.89 -45.39
CA VAL A 142 32.61 49.39 -45.80
C VAL A 142 32.43 47.91 -45.50
N GLU A 143 33.46 47.08 -45.72
CA GLU A 143 33.43 45.65 -45.40
C GLU A 143 33.37 45.40 -43.89
N LEU A 144 34.16 46.15 -43.10
CA LEU A 144 34.13 46.09 -41.64
C LEU A 144 32.76 46.53 -41.08
N GLN A 145 32.13 47.53 -41.70
CA GLN A 145 30.79 47.98 -41.31
C GLN A 145 29.73 46.89 -41.58
N ALA A 146 29.82 46.23 -42.74
CA ALA A 146 28.93 45.14 -43.11
C ALA A 146 29.07 43.91 -42.18
N GLU A 147 30.31 43.52 -41.84
CA GLU A 147 30.58 42.47 -40.85
C GLU A 147 30.02 42.81 -39.47
N LEU A 148 30.12 44.08 -39.04
CA LEU A 148 29.58 44.53 -37.77
C LEU A 148 28.05 44.42 -37.72
N ASP A 149 27.38 44.80 -38.82
CA ASP A 149 25.92 44.74 -38.91
C ASP A 149 25.40 43.30 -39.01
N ASP A 150 26.12 42.41 -39.72
CA ASP A 150 25.78 40.98 -39.77
C ASP A 150 26.01 40.29 -38.41
N ALA A 151 27.10 40.59 -37.72
CA ALA A 151 27.36 40.10 -36.36
C ALA A 151 26.29 40.57 -35.36
N ARG A 152 25.84 41.82 -35.48
CA ARG A 152 24.72 42.36 -34.67
C ARG A 152 23.41 41.62 -34.94
N ARG A 153 23.09 41.34 -36.21
CA ARG A 153 21.89 40.57 -36.59
C ARG A 153 21.93 39.14 -36.05
N GLN A 154 23.08 38.47 -36.11
CA GLN A 154 23.26 37.13 -35.53
C GLN A 154 23.07 37.14 -34.01
N ARG A 155 23.64 38.14 -33.32
CA ARG A 155 23.48 38.31 -31.87
C ARG A 155 22.01 38.47 -31.48
N ASP A 156 21.28 39.33 -32.19
CA ASP A 156 19.86 39.56 -31.92
C ASP A 156 19.00 38.30 -32.17
N GLY A 157 19.38 37.48 -33.17
CA GLY A 157 18.77 36.17 -33.40
C GLY A 157 19.00 35.21 -32.24
N ALA A 158 20.25 35.05 -31.80
CA ALA A 158 20.63 34.20 -30.69
C ALA A 158 20.01 34.65 -29.35
N GLU A 159 19.86 35.95 -29.14
CA GLU A 159 19.24 36.51 -27.94
C GLU A 159 17.74 36.20 -27.87
N ARG A 160 17.01 36.30 -28.98
CA ARG A 160 15.60 35.88 -29.07
C ARG A 160 15.43 34.40 -28.81
N GLU A 161 16.32 33.58 -29.36
CA GLU A 161 16.28 32.12 -29.18
C GLU A 161 16.56 31.74 -27.71
N LYS A 162 17.53 32.39 -27.05
CA LYS A 162 17.80 32.21 -25.61
C LYS A 162 16.58 32.55 -24.75
N VAL A 163 15.87 33.64 -25.06
CA VAL A 163 14.66 34.04 -24.33
C VAL A 163 13.58 32.97 -24.49
N PHE A 164 13.34 32.51 -25.72
CA PHE A 164 12.36 31.46 -26.02
C PHE A 164 12.69 30.12 -25.33
N LEU A 165 13.95 29.69 -25.37
CA LEU A 165 14.43 28.49 -24.67
C LEU A 165 14.28 28.64 -23.15
N SER A 166 14.57 29.82 -22.59
CA SER A 166 14.42 30.07 -21.16
C SER A 166 12.95 30.02 -20.70
N GLU A 167 12.01 30.53 -21.50
CA GLU A 167 10.58 30.37 -21.23
C GLU A 167 10.13 28.91 -21.32
N THR A 168 10.66 28.16 -22.28
CA THR A 168 10.35 26.74 -22.46
C THR A 168 10.85 25.91 -21.28
N ILE A 169 12.08 26.16 -20.81
CA ILE A 169 12.61 25.55 -19.58
C ILE A 169 11.70 25.88 -18.40
N ARG A 170 11.33 27.15 -18.23
CA ARG A 170 10.46 27.56 -17.12
C ARG A 170 9.13 26.83 -17.14
N LYS A 171 8.46 26.76 -18.30
CA LYS A 171 7.20 26.01 -18.46
C LYS A 171 7.37 24.52 -18.21
N ALA A 172 8.47 23.92 -18.66
CA ALA A 172 8.77 22.51 -18.41
C ALA A 172 9.02 22.25 -16.91
N GLN A 173 9.72 23.16 -16.24
CA GLN A 173 10.02 23.09 -14.82
C GLN A 173 8.76 23.28 -13.97
N GLU A 174 7.86 24.21 -14.34
CA GLU A 174 6.54 24.37 -13.71
C GLU A 174 5.64 23.13 -13.89
N ARG A 175 5.70 22.46 -15.05
CA ARG A 175 4.98 21.19 -15.26
C ARG A 175 5.58 20.05 -14.43
N SER A 176 6.91 19.99 -14.32
CA SER A 176 7.61 19.00 -13.49
C SER A 176 7.25 19.16 -12.00
N THR A 177 7.25 20.40 -11.48
CA THR A 177 6.86 20.65 -10.08
C THR A 177 5.40 20.32 -9.82
N GLN A 178 4.49 20.62 -10.76
CA GLN A 178 3.08 20.21 -10.65
C GLN A 178 2.92 18.69 -10.63
N LEU A 179 3.65 17.97 -11.49
CA LEU A 179 3.62 16.51 -11.52
C LEU A 179 4.20 15.91 -10.22
N GLU A 180 5.28 16.48 -9.68
CA GLU A 180 5.85 16.07 -8.40
C GLU A 180 4.92 16.38 -7.22
N GLU A 181 4.25 17.54 -7.21
CA GLU A 181 3.22 17.82 -6.20
C GLU A 181 2.01 16.89 -6.31
N GLU A 182 1.57 16.56 -7.52
CA GLU A 182 0.47 15.63 -7.74
C GLU A 182 0.88 14.21 -7.32
N LYS A 183 2.12 13.80 -7.62
CA LYS A 183 2.71 12.54 -7.17
C LYS A 183 2.83 12.51 -5.65
N LYS A 184 3.24 13.59 -5.00
CA LYS A 184 3.30 13.73 -3.54
C LYS A 184 1.92 13.71 -2.90
N ARG A 185 0.91 14.34 -3.51
CA ARG A 185 -0.50 14.26 -3.08
C ARG A 185 -1.06 12.86 -3.24
N ARG A 186 -0.77 12.16 -4.34
CA ARG A 186 -1.17 10.76 -4.56
C ARG A 186 -0.40 9.78 -3.66
N ALA A 187 0.87 10.03 -3.36
CA ALA A 187 1.67 9.24 -2.43
C ALA A 187 1.22 9.46 -0.98
N ALA A 188 0.84 10.68 -0.60
CA ALA A 188 0.21 10.96 0.69
C ALA A 188 -1.17 10.29 0.79
N ALA A 189 -1.97 10.30 -0.28
CA ALA A 189 -3.23 9.57 -0.34
C ALA A 189 -3.05 8.04 -0.30
N GLY A 190 -1.94 7.51 -0.84
CA GLY A 190 -1.59 6.09 -0.80
C GLY A 190 -1.22 5.57 0.60
N LYS A 191 -0.71 6.44 1.48
CA LYS A 191 -0.40 6.08 2.88
C LYS A 191 -1.59 6.23 3.84
N ILE A 192 -2.68 6.86 3.40
CA ILE A 192 -3.96 6.97 4.14
C ILE A 192 -4.86 5.72 3.89
N GLY A 193 -4.46 4.80 3.01
CA GLY A 193 -5.34 3.75 2.47
C GLY A 193 -5.36 2.40 3.19
N VAL A 194 -4.45 2.13 4.13
CA VAL A 194 -4.43 0.83 4.83
C VAL A 194 -5.44 0.87 5.97
N ARG A 195 -6.69 0.56 5.62
CA ARG A 195 -7.84 0.48 6.53
C ARG A 195 -8.42 -0.91 6.51
N GLY A 196 -8.77 -1.42 7.68
CA GLY A 196 -9.37 -2.74 7.86
C GLY A 196 -10.19 -2.81 9.13
N ALA A 197 -10.50 -4.03 9.54
CA ALA A 197 -11.29 -4.30 10.73
C ALA A 197 -10.60 -5.31 11.64
N VAL A 198 -10.92 -5.24 12.92
CA VAL A 198 -10.57 -6.27 13.90
C VAL A 198 -11.44 -7.49 13.67
N LEU A 199 -10.84 -8.64 13.38
CA LEU A 199 -11.53 -9.92 13.19
C LEU A 199 -11.81 -10.61 14.52
N ALA A 200 -10.81 -10.62 15.40
CA ALA A 200 -10.89 -11.28 16.69
C ALA A 200 -10.03 -10.54 17.71
N VAL A 201 -10.43 -10.61 18.97
CA VAL A 201 -9.73 -10.00 20.10
C VAL A 201 -9.54 -11.05 21.18
N ASN A 202 -8.33 -11.14 21.72
CA ASN A 202 -8.04 -11.90 22.92
C ASN A 202 -7.66 -10.94 24.06
N GLN A 203 -8.63 -10.66 24.94
CA GLN A 203 -8.44 -9.74 26.06
C GLN A 203 -7.46 -10.26 27.12
N ALA A 204 -7.30 -11.57 27.26
CA ALA A 204 -6.40 -12.15 28.27
C ALA A 204 -4.91 -11.86 27.97
N TYR A 205 -4.59 -11.76 26.68
CA TYR A 205 -3.22 -11.54 26.20
C TYR A 205 -3.05 -10.21 25.46
N ASN A 206 -4.09 -9.38 25.42
CA ASN A 206 -4.11 -8.07 24.75
C ASN A 206 -3.66 -8.12 23.28
N PHE A 207 -3.98 -9.18 22.53
CA PHE A 207 -3.71 -9.23 21.10
C PHE A 207 -4.99 -9.26 20.28
N VAL A 208 -4.89 -8.78 19.05
CA VAL A 208 -5.97 -8.77 18.07
C VAL A 208 -5.50 -9.32 16.74
N VAL A 209 -6.46 -9.88 16.00
CA VAL A 209 -6.25 -10.32 14.62
C VAL A 209 -6.96 -9.33 13.70
N LEU A 210 -6.25 -8.82 12.71
CA LEU A 210 -6.72 -7.82 11.77
C LEU A 210 -7.07 -8.45 10.42
N SER A 211 -8.04 -7.86 9.73
CA SER A 211 -8.47 -8.24 8.38
C SER A 211 -7.50 -7.77 7.27
N LEU A 212 -6.26 -7.46 7.64
CA LEU A 212 -5.24 -6.86 6.79
C LEU A 212 -3.92 -7.54 7.07
N GLY A 213 -3.09 -7.69 6.04
CA GLY A 213 -1.74 -8.23 6.15
C GLY A 213 -0.80 -7.59 5.14
N GLY A 214 0.29 -8.28 4.83
CA GLY A 214 1.38 -7.75 4.01
C GLY A 214 0.94 -7.39 2.58
N ARG A 215 -0.04 -8.10 2.01
CA ARG A 215 -0.58 -7.78 0.67
C ARG A 215 -1.37 -6.47 0.65
N GLN A 216 -1.81 -5.99 1.81
CA GLN A 216 -2.51 -4.72 1.96
C GLN A 216 -1.56 -3.60 2.44
N GLY A 217 -0.27 -3.89 2.59
CA GLY A 217 0.74 -2.90 3.02
C GLY A 217 0.87 -2.77 4.54
N VAL A 218 0.43 -3.76 5.31
CA VAL A 218 0.72 -3.80 6.76
C VAL A 218 2.17 -4.23 6.94
N GLU A 219 2.92 -3.45 7.72
CA GLU A 219 4.32 -3.73 8.03
C GLU A 219 4.47 -4.27 9.46
N PRO A 220 5.39 -5.20 9.71
CA PRO A 220 5.75 -5.59 11.07
C PRO A 220 6.21 -4.36 11.88
N ASN A 221 5.90 -4.31 13.17
CA ASN A 221 6.21 -3.19 14.08
C ASN A 221 5.56 -1.84 13.73
N SER A 222 4.63 -1.80 12.76
CA SER A 222 3.85 -0.59 12.50
C SER A 222 2.78 -0.35 13.56
N GLU A 223 2.34 0.90 13.71
CA GLU A 223 1.24 1.28 14.59
C GLU A 223 -0.05 1.48 13.79
N MET A 224 -1.16 0.99 14.34
CA MET A 224 -2.50 1.12 13.81
C MET A 224 -3.37 1.87 14.83
N LEU A 225 -4.15 2.82 14.35
CA LEU A 225 -5.17 3.53 15.11
C LEU A 225 -6.48 2.75 15.09
N VAL A 226 -7.10 2.55 16.25
CA VAL A 226 -8.40 1.90 16.39
C VAL A 226 -9.48 2.95 16.49
N VAL A 227 -10.46 2.89 15.59
CA VAL A 227 -11.56 3.86 15.47
C VAL A 227 -12.89 3.13 15.59
N ARG A 228 -13.75 3.63 16.48
CA ARG A 228 -15.15 3.20 16.62
C ARG A 228 -16.05 4.42 16.47
N ASP A 229 -17.04 4.33 15.58
CA ASP A 229 -17.98 5.43 15.30
C ASP A 229 -17.30 6.77 14.95
N GLY A 230 -16.16 6.70 14.26
CA GLY A 230 -15.38 7.88 13.88
C GLY A 230 -14.52 8.47 15.01
N THR A 231 -14.56 7.92 16.22
CA THR A 231 -13.74 8.34 17.36
C THR A 231 -12.55 7.40 17.55
N LEU A 232 -11.35 7.95 17.74
CA LEU A 232 -10.16 7.17 18.08
C LEU A 232 -10.32 6.61 19.50
N ILE A 233 -10.28 5.29 19.63
CA ILE A 233 -10.42 4.59 20.92
C ILE A 233 -9.12 3.99 21.44
N GLY A 234 -8.07 3.86 20.59
CA GLY A 234 -6.74 3.45 21.02
C GLY A 234 -5.79 3.13 19.86
N LYS A 235 -4.67 2.47 20.19
CA LYS A 235 -3.64 2.02 19.25
C LYS A 235 -3.35 0.52 19.37
N ILE A 236 -2.95 -0.08 18.26
CA ILE A 236 -2.44 -1.44 18.16
C ILE A 236 -1.06 -1.38 17.53
N ARG A 237 -0.10 -2.14 18.06
CA ARG A 237 1.22 -2.34 17.44
C ARG A 237 1.24 -3.69 16.74
N ILE A 238 1.61 -3.72 15.48
CA ILE A 238 1.70 -4.96 14.72
C ILE A 238 2.90 -5.77 15.17
N SER A 239 2.67 -7.01 15.61
CA SER A 239 3.71 -7.94 16.03
C SER A 239 4.09 -8.91 14.92
N SER A 240 3.11 -9.42 14.17
CA SER A 240 3.33 -10.34 13.06
C SER A 240 2.43 -10.05 11.87
N VAL A 241 2.94 -10.24 10.67
CA VAL A 241 2.22 -9.97 9.42
C VAL A 241 2.18 -11.24 8.57
N GLU A 242 0.98 -11.70 8.29
CA GLU A 242 0.69 -12.75 7.31
C GLU A 242 0.31 -12.09 5.96
N PRO A 243 0.23 -12.85 4.85
CA PRO A 243 -0.13 -12.27 3.55
C PRO A 243 -1.51 -11.60 3.52
N ALA A 244 -2.49 -12.13 4.29
CA ALA A 244 -3.88 -11.66 4.28
C ALA A 244 -4.40 -11.17 5.64
N THR A 245 -3.65 -11.44 6.72
CA THR A 245 -4.02 -11.09 8.10
C THR A 245 -2.79 -10.56 8.83
N ALA A 246 -3.00 -9.95 9.99
CA ALA A 246 -1.92 -9.48 10.84
C ALA A 246 -2.33 -9.64 12.29
N ILE A 247 -1.35 -9.90 13.13
CA ILE A 247 -1.50 -9.98 14.57
C ILE A 247 -0.87 -8.72 15.14
N GLY A 248 -1.58 -8.07 16.06
CA GLY A 248 -1.06 -6.91 16.75
C GLY A 248 -1.45 -6.90 18.22
N ASP A 249 -0.61 -6.27 19.01
CA ASP A 249 -0.79 -6.09 20.45
C ASP A 249 -1.49 -4.76 20.71
N ILE A 250 -2.49 -4.78 21.58
CA ILE A 250 -3.24 -3.59 22.01
C ILE A 250 -2.34 -2.78 22.94
N VAL A 251 -2.12 -1.52 22.59
CA VAL A 251 -1.39 -0.59 23.44
C VAL A 251 -2.35 -0.08 24.52
N THR A 252 -2.45 -0.80 25.63
CA THR A 252 -3.42 -0.54 26.71
C THR A 252 -3.32 0.87 27.30
N SER A 253 -2.13 1.47 27.30
CA SER A 253 -1.90 2.86 27.73
C SER A 253 -2.53 3.91 26.82
N SER A 254 -2.89 3.54 25.58
CA SER A 254 -3.50 4.43 24.60
C SER A 254 -5.03 4.32 24.53
N LEU A 255 -5.62 3.33 25.22
CA LEU A 255 -7.06 3.13 25.22
C LEU A 255 -7.78 4.22 26.01
N ALA A 256 -8.95 4.64 25.51
CA ALA A 256 -9.84 5.49 26.27
C ALA A 256 -10.32 4.79 27.56
N ARG A 257 -10.49 5.56 28.65
CA ARG A 257 -10.86 5.00 29.96
C ARG A 257 -12.16 4.18 29.88
N GLY A 258 -12.09 2.92 30.29
CA GLY A 258 -13.23 1.99 30.28
C GLY A 258 -13.60 1.41 28.91
N VAL A 259 -12.82 1.69 27.86
CA VAL A 259 -13.08 1.20 26.50
C VAL A 259 -12.14 0.04 26.18
N GLN A 260 -12.69 -0.99 25.55
CA GLN A 260 -11.94 -2.16 25.06
C GLN A 260 -12.14 -2.31 23.55
N VAL A 261 -11.10 -2.80 22.88
CA VAL A 261 -11.16 -3.17 21.45
C VAL A 261 -12.11 -4.36 21.27
N GLN A 262 -12.92 -4.33 20.22
CA GLN A 262 -13.91 -5.35 19.90
C GLN A 262 -13.79 -5.79 18.44
N PRO A 263 -14.22 -7.02 18.11
CA PRO A 263 -14.40 -7.41 16.72
C PRO A 263 -15.32 -6.44 15.98
N GLY A 264 -14.94 -6.04 14.77
CA GLY A 264 -15.63 -5.03 13.97
C GLY A 264 -15.08 -3.62 14.10
N ASP A 265 -14.22 -3.33 15.07
CA ASP A 265 -13.54 -2.04 15.17
C ASP A 265 -12.69 -1.76 13.94
N ILE A 266 -12.67 -0.51 13.50
CA ILE A 266 -11.90 -0.10 12.32
C ILE A 266 -10.47 0.18 12.74
N VAL A 267 -9.52 -0.35 11.97
CA VAL A 267 -8.10 -0.04 12.14
C VAL A 267 -7.58 0.75 10.96
N ILE A 268 -6.77 1.78 11.23
CA ILE A 268 -6.19 2.68 10.24
C ILE A 268 -4.70 2.77 10.49
N TYR A 269 -3.89 2.58 9.46
CA TYR A 269 -2.43 2.66 9.58
C TYR A 269 -1.96 4.06 10.00
N ALA A 270 -1.15 4.11 11.05
CA ALA A 270 -0.61 5.33 11.65
C ALA A 270 0.84 5.62 11.21
N GLY A 271 1.52 4.65 10.61
CA GLY A 271 2.95 4.71 10.29
C GLY A 271 3.79 3.71 11.09
N THR A 272 5.08 3.64 10.74
CA THR A 272 6.11 3.00 11.56
C THR A 272 6.71 4.05 12.49
N ASN A 273 6.83 3.73 13.78
CA ASN A 273 7.64 4.55 14.69
C ASN A 273 9.10 4.35 14.27
N SER A 274 9.76 5.41 13.81
CA SER A 274 11.21 5.46 13.63
C SER A 274 11.88 5.87 14.93
#